data_AF-A0ABD6ESM7-F1
#
_entry.id   AF-A0ABD6ESM7-F1
#
_cell.length_a   1.000
_cell.length_b   1.000
_cell.length_c   1.000
_cell.angle_alpha   90.00
_cell.angle_beta   90.00
_cell.angle_gamma   90.00
#
_symmetry.space_group_name_H-M   'P 1'
#
loop_
_entity.id
_entity.type
_entity.pdbx_description
1 polymer ?
#
loop_
_entity_poly.entity_id
_entity_poly.type
_entity_poly.pdbx_seq_one_letter_code
_entity_poly.pdbx_strand_id
1 'polypeptide(L)'
;MYQPKYGCFSSKNIRDQIPVEDRTPSTRLTFRQICDFFPFACRLVFYWLKSRAGWKILPINPFRPLKYKPYYGVPCDAIGCGSIGRDSRGAICKFGLCSGLVEQQVGPLRGDQFIIRINKHDNDDNCPMVYQKVLSAVPLNDNHDKH
;
A
#
# COMPACT_ATOMS: atom_id res chain seq x y z
N MET A 1 -19.34 -9.68 19.31
CA MET A 1 -17.89 -9.86 19.09
C MET A 1 -17.30 -8.49 18.80
N TYR A 2 -16.62 -7.88 19.77
CA TYR A 2 -16.12 -6.49 19.69
C TYR A 2 -14.81 -6.46 18.89
N GLN A 3 -14.75 -5.74 17.78
CA GLN A 3 -13.47 -5.45 17.11
C GLN A 3 -12.86 -4.18 17.70
N PRO A 4 -11.58 -4.19 18.09
CA PRO A 4 -10.92 -2.99 18.61
C PRO A 4 -10.81 -1.93 17.51
N LYS A 5 -11.24 -0.71 17.84
CA LYS A 5 -11.33 0.44 16.92
C LYS A 5 -9.95 0.88 16.37
N TYR A 6 -8.89 0.64 17.15
CA TYR A 6 -7.48 0.81 16.77
C TYR A 6 -6.64 -0.22 17.53
N GLY A 7 -5.75 -0.94 16.85
CA GLY A 7 -4.86 -1.92 17.47
C GLY A 7 -3.91 -2.56 16.47
N CYS A 8 -2.71 -2.93 16.93
CA CYS A 8 -1.76 -3.70 16.14
C CYS A 8 -2.28 -5.15 16.06
N PHE A 9 -2.84 -5.53 14.91
CA PHE A 9 -3.44 -6.85 14.68
C PHE A 9 -2.36 -7.94 14.63
N SER A 10 -1.92 -8.43 15.80
CA SER A 10 -0.86 -9.43 15.94
C SER A 10 -1.34 -10.88 15.70
N SER A 11 -2.65 -11.13 15.63
CA SER A 11 -3.20 -12.49 15.49
C SER A 11 -3.34 -12.94 14.03
N LYS A 12 -2.80 -14.11 13.71
CA LYS A 12 -2.72 -14.70 12.35
C LYS A 12 -4.05 -14.80 11.61
N ASN A 13 -5.18 -15.00 12.31
CA ASN A 13 -6.51 -15.19 11.70
C ASN A 13 -7.32 -13.91 11.48
N ILE A 14 -6.84 -12.76 12.00
CA ILE A 14 -7.58 -11.48 11.94
C ILE A 14 -7.01 -10.57 10.83
N ARG A 15 -5.76 -10.79 10.39
CA ARG A 15 -5.05 -9.92 9.43
C ARG A 15 -5.58 -9.94 8.00
N ASP A 16 -6.35 -10.96 7.63
CA ASP A 16 -6.98 -11.08 6.30
C ASP A 16 -8.47 -10.71 6.31
N GLN A 17 -9.05 -10.44 7.49
CA GLN A 17 -10.44 -10.04 7.58
C GLN A 17 -10.57 -8.61 7.05
N ILE A 18 -11.31 -8.48 5.96
CA ILE A 18 -11.76 -7.18 5.46
C ILE A 18 -12.60 -6.59 6.60
N PRO A 19 -12.29 -5.38 7.11
CA PRO A 19 -13.14 -4.75 8.10
C PRO A 19 -14.56 -4.68 7.53
N VAL A 20 -15.52 -5.24 8.26
CA VAL A 20 -16.94 -5.30 7.87
C VAL A 20 -17.55 -3.90 7.75
N GLU A 21 -16.91 -2.91 8.38
CA GLU A 21 -17.37 -1.54 8.45
C GLU A 21 -17.10 -0.78 7.14
N ASP A 22 -18.18 -0.43 6.45
CA ASP A 22 -18.15 0.33 5.21
C ASP A 22 -17.80 1.80 5.54
N ARG A 23 -16.52 2.17 5.42
CA ARG A 23 -16.01 3.51 5.78
C ARG A 23 -16.33 4.57 4.72
N THR A 24 -17.49 4.49 4.10
CA THR A 24 -17.93 5.53 3.17
C THR A 24 -18.60 6.64 3.97
N PRO A 25 -18.15 7.91 3.86
CA PRO A 25 -18.91 9.02 4.39
C PRO A 25 -20.25 9.08 3.63
N SER A 26 -21.33 8.65 4.28
CA SER A 26 -22.68 8.65 3.71
C SER A 26 -23.24 10.07 3.78
N THR A 27 -22.76 10.93 2.89
CA THR A 27 -23.32 12.27 2.71
C THR A 27 -24.17 12.25 1.45
N ARG A 28 -25.49 12.31 1.59
CA ARG A 28 -26.40 12.44 0.44
C ARG A 28 -26.19 13.81 -0.17
N LEU A 29 -25.70 13.84 -1.42
CA LEU A 29 -25.48 15.07 -2.16
C LEU A 29 -26.82 15.72 -2.50
N THR A 30 -26.95 17.01 -2.20
CA THR A 30 -28.13 17.81 -2.58
C THR A 30 -27.98 18.26 -4.03
N PHE A 31 -29.08 18.35 -4.79
CA PHE A 31 -29.06 18.81 -6.19
C PHE A 31 -28.38 20.17 -6.39
N ARG A 32 -28.53 21.09 -5.45
CA ARG A 32 -27.84 22.39 -5.47
C ARG A 32 -26.31 22.24 -5.45
N GLN A 33 -25.80 21.34 -4.60
CA GLN A 33 -24.37 21.03 -4.52
C GLN A 33 -23.88 20.44 -5.85
N ILE A 34 -24.68 19.59 -6.50
CA ILE A 34 -24.33 19.01 -7.82
C ILE A 34 -24.12 20.13 -8.86
N CYS A 35 -25.00 21.14 -8.88
CA CYS A 35 -24.83 22.30 -9.76
C CYS A 35 -23.60 23.14 -9.40
N ASP A 36 -23.32 23.35 -8.11
CA ASP A 36 -22.12 24.07 -7.66
C ASP A 36 -20.82 23.33 -8.04
N PHE A 37 -20.84 21.99 -8.08
CA PHE A 37 -19.72 21.14 -8.53
C PHE A 37 -19.60 21.00 -10.05
N PHE A 38 -20.62 21.38 -10.82
CA PHE A 38 -20.63 21.24 -12.28
C PHE A 38 -19.43 21.89 -13.01
N PRO A 39 -19.03 23.15 -12.74
CA PRO A 39 -17.85 23.75 -13.40
C PRO A 39 -16.56 22.98 -13.08
N PHE A 40 -16.44 22.41 -11.88
CA PHE A 40 -15.32 21.56 -11.50
C PHE A 40 -15.32 20.23 -12.25
N ALA A 41 -16.48 19.59 -12.39
CA ALA A 41 -16.65 18.36 -13.16
C ALA A 41 -16.27 18.56 -14.64
N CYS A 42 -16.75 19.64 -15.26
CA CYS A 42 -16.40 20.01 -16.64
C CYS A 42 -14.88 20.22 -16.80
N ARG A 43 -14.23 20.89 -15.86
CA ARG A 43 -12.76 21.08 -15.86
C ARG A 43 -12.02 19.75 -15.79
N LEU A 44 -12.48 18.81 -14.95
CA LEU A 44 -11.88 17.49 -14.81
C LEU A 44 -12.04 16.65 -16.08
N VAL A 45 -13.22 16.68 -16.69
CA VAL A 45 -13.50 15.99 -17.97
C VAL A 45 -12.66 16.56 -19.10
N PHE A 46 -12.53 17.89 -19.19
CA PHE A 46 -11.68 18.54 -20.20
C PHE A 46 -10.20 18.17 -20.01
N TYR A 47 -9.72 18.15 -18.77
CA TYR A 47 -8.34 17.74 -18.45
C TYR A 47 -8.10 16.27 -18.77
N TRP A 48 -9.09 15.40 -18.52
CA TRP A 48 -9.05 13.99 -18.89
C TRP A 48 -9.05 13.77 -20.41
N LEU A 49 -9.90 14.48 -21.16
CA LEU A 49 -9.91 14.46 -22.63
C LEU A 49 -8.56 14.90 -23.20
N LYS A 50 -7.97 15.97 -22.64
CA LYS A 50 -6.65 16.47 -23.04
C LYS A 50 -5.52 15.48 -22.70
N SER A 51 -5.62 14.78 -21.58
CA SER A 51 -4.70 13.71 -21.22
C SER A 51 -4.82 12.50 -22.16
N ARG A 52 -6.05 12.11 -22.53
CA ARG A 52 -6.31 11.03 -23.51
C ARG A 52 -5.73 11.33 -24.89
N ALA A 53 -5.62 12.61 -25.25
CA ALA A 53 -4.95 13.06 -26.47
C ALA A 53 -3.41 12.96 -26.44
N GLY A 54 -2.81 12.38 -25.40
CA GLY A 54 -1.38 12.02 -25.34
C GLY A 54 -0.46 13.07 -24.71
N TRP A 55 -1.00 14.17 -24.17
CA TRP A 55 -0.17 15.32 -23.79
C TRP A 55 0.41 15.23 -22.37
N LYS A 56 -0.25 14.53 -21.43
CA LYS A 56 0.20 14.40 -20.02
C LYS A 56 -0.37 13.14 -19.35
N ILE A 57 0.44 12.48 -18.53
CA ILE A 57 0.00 11.40 -17.61
C ILE A 57 -0.73 12.05 -16.43
N LEU A 58 -1.93 11.59 -16.11
CA LEU A 58 -2.68 12.08 -14.94
C LEU A 58 -2.06 11.50 -13.67
N PRO A 59 -1.67 12.34 -12.69
CA PRO A 59 -1.21 11.83 -11.40
C PRO A 59 -2.35 11.11 -10.65
N ILE A 60 -3.55 11.72 -10.65
CA ILE A 60 -4.71 11.16 -9.96
C ILE A 60 -5.75 10.76 -11.00
N ASN A 61 -6.01 9.45 -11.13
CA ASN A 61 -7.09 8.94 -11.97
C ASN A 61 -8.39 8.82 -11.15
N PRO A 62 -9.36 9.74 -11.33
CA PRO A 62 -10.62 9.69 -10.58
C PRO A 62 -11.50 8.49 -10.98
N PHE A 63 -11.29 7.91 -12.18
CA PHE A 63 -12.14 6.84 -12.71
C PHE A 63 -11.72 5.45 -12.27
N ARG A 64 -10.49 5.29 -11.80
CA ARG A 64 -9.96 4.03 -11.31
C ARG A 64 -9.34 4.26 -9.92
N PRO A 65 -10.17 4.44 -8.88
CA PRO A 65 -9.65 4.56 -7.53
C PRO A 65 -8.89 3.29 -7.16
N LEU A 66 -7.71 3.47 -6.60
CA LEU A 66 -6.88 2.37 -6.15
C LEU A 66 -7.53 1.74 -4.91
N LYS A 67 -7.86 0.45 -4.99
CA LYS A 67 -8.46 -0.27 -3.86
C LYS A 67 -7.43 -0.47 -2.75
N TYR A 68 -7.71 0.09 -1.57
CA TYR A 68 -6.90 -0.11 -0.38
C TYR A 68 -7.08 -1.54 0.15
N LYS A 69 -5.97 -2.18 0.52
CA LYS A 69 -5.95 -3.50 1.16
C LYS A 69 -5.74 -3.32 2.67
N PRO A 70 -6.44 -4.09 3.52
CA PRO A 70 -6.49 -3.85 4.96
C PRO A 70 -5.17 -4.12 5.70
N TYR A 71 -4.21 -4.77 5.05
CA TYR A 71 -2.91 -5.11 5.61
C TYR A 71 -1.85 -4.01 5.44
N TYR A 72 -2.17 -2.89 4.79
CA TYR A 72 -1.24 -1.77 4.63
C TYR A 72 -0.95 -1.11 5.99
N GLY A 73 0.35 -1.02 6.31
CA GLY A 73 0.84 -0.29 7.47
C GLY A 73 1.06 1.19 7.18
N VAL A 74 1.79 1.83 8.09
CA VAL A 74 2.15 3.24 8.01
C VAL A 74 3.22 3.44 6.93
N PRO A 75 3.08 4.43 6.04
CA PRO A 75 4.14 4.76 5.09
C PRO A 75 5.37 5.31 5.83
N CYS A 76 6.56 4.96 5.35
CA CYS A 76 7.82 5.33 5.97
C CYS A 76 8.51 6.41 5.14
N ASP A 77 8.14 7.68 5.31
CA ASP A 77 8.67 8.75 4.45
C ASP A 77 8.69 10.14 5.08
N ALA A 78 9.49 11.02 4.49
CA ALA A 78 9.50 12.46 4.73
C ALA A 78 8.73 13.21 3.62
N ILE A 79 8.17 14.37 3.96
CA ILE A 79 7.38 15.19 3.04
C ILE A 79 8.23 15.56 1.81
N GLY A 80 7.75 15.19 0.61
CA GLY A 80 8.39 15.54 -0.66
C GLY A 80 9.48 14.58 -1.15
N CYS A 81 9.88 13.57 -0.36
CA CYS A 81 10.96 12.64 -0.72
C CYS A 81 10.50 11.38 -1.49
N GLY A 82 9.19 11.14 -1.56
CA GLY A 82 8.61 9.89 -2.05
C GLY A 82 7.95 9.09 -0.91
N SER A 83 7.11 8.14 -1.32
CA SER A 83 6.33 7.12 -0.59
C SER A 83 6.89 5.69 -0.50
N ILE A 84 7.11 5.04 0.64
CA ILE A 84 7.21 3.58 0.73
C ILE A 84 6.29 3.06 1.85
N GLY A 85 5.23 2.35 1.46
CA GLY A 85 4.31 1.69 2.38
C GLY A 85 4.70 0.24 2.63
N ARG A 86 4.86 -0.09 3.91
CA ARG A 86 5.11 -1.45 4.39
C ARG A 86 3.81 -2.12 4.83
N ASP A 87 3.66 -3.39 4.52
CA ASP A 87 2.64 -4.28 5.07
C ASP A 87 2.98 -4.58 6.54
N SER A 88 1.95 -4.62 7.40
CA SER A 88 2.01 -5.20 8.75
C SER A 88 2.68 -6.59 8.83
N ARG A 89 2.69 -7.35 7.72
CA ARG A 89 3.33 -8.67 7.59
C ARG A 89 4.83 -8.62 7.29
N GLY A 90 5.38 -7.42 7.08
CA GLY A 90 6.81 -7.20 6.88
C GLY A 90 7.22 -6.90 5.44
N ALA A 91 6.32 -7.06 4.46
CA ALA A 91 6.61 -6.86 3.05
C ALA A 91 6.49 -5.40 2.59
N ILE A 92 7.31 -4.98 1.63
CA ILE A 92 7.16 -3.69 0.95
C ILE A 92 6.22 -3.87 -0.24
N CYS A 93 5.18 -3.03 -0.33
CA CYS A 93 4.06 -3.26 -1.27
C CYS A 93 3.42 -2.00 -1.86
N LYS A 94 3.77 -0.80 -1.39
CA LYS A 94 3.24 0.46 -1.91
C LYS A 94 4.40 1.42 -2.17
N PHE A 95 4.49 1.95 -3.37
CA PHE A 95 5.54 2.86 -3.79
C PHE A 95 4.90 4.16 -4.29
N GLY A 96 5.33 5.28 -3.74
CA GLY A 96 4.96 6.63 -4.13
C GLY A 96 6.20 7.46 -4.43
N LEU A 97 7.20 6.85 -5.06
CA LEU A 97 8.51 7.45 -5.31
C LEU A 97 8.40 8.66 -6.24
N CYS A 98 7.52 8.60 -7.24
CA CYS A 98 7.17 9.75 -8.06
C CYS A 98 5.97 10.49 -7.45
N SER A 99 6.14 11.79 -7.19
CA SER A 99 5.05 12.62 -6.70
C SER A 99 3.86 12.58 -7.65
N GLY A 100 2.69 12.25 -7.10
CA GLY A 100 1.46 12.10 -7.88
C GLY A 100 1.26 10.73 -8.52
N LEU A 101 2.20 9.80 -8.47
CA LEU A 101 1.98 8.41 -8.90
C LEU A 101 2.15 7.47 -7.72
N VAL A 102 1.10 6.71 -7.39
CA VAL A 102 1.15 5.67 -6.37
C VAL A 102 1.00 4.32 -7.05
N GLU A 103 2.08 3.57 -7.05
CA GLU A 103 2.12 2.21 -7.52
C GLU A 103 1.84 1.26 -6.35
N GLN A 104 0.85 0.41 -6.53
CA GLN A 104 0.50 -0.62 -5.56
C GLN A 104 0.71 -1.97 -6.21
N GLN A 105 1.79 -2.64 -5.80
CA GLN A 105 2.06 -3.98 -6.29
C GLN A 105 1.03 -4.96 -5.69
N VAL A 106 0.53 -5.87 -6.53
CA VAL A 106 -0.47 -6.86 -6.08
C VAL A 106 0.19 -7.88 -5.15
N GLY A 107 1.49 -8.16 -5.31
CA GLY A 107 2.31 -9.01 -4.47
C GLY A 107 3.47 -8.28 -3.78
N PRO A 108 4.05 -8.88 -2.72
CA PRO A 108 5.21 -8.35 -2.01
C PRO A 108 6.46 -8.38 -2.90
N LEU A 109 7.29 -7.34 -2.85
CA LEU A 109 8.58 -7.37 -3.54
C LEU A 109 9.54 -8.32 -2.79
N ARG A 110 10.12 -9.29 -3.51
CA ARG A 110 10.99 -10.32 -2.91
C ARG A 110 12.33 -9.77 -2.45
N GLY A 111 12.90 -8.83 -3.21
CA GLY A 111 14.21 -8.26 -2.96
C GLY A 111 14.28 -7.43 -1.68
N ASP A 112 13.17 -6.80 -1.29
CA ASP A 112 13.17 -5.80 -0.23
C ASP A 112 12.61 -6.38 1.07
N GLN A 113 13.40 -7.21 1.73
CA GLN A 113 13.03 -7.85 3.00
C GLN A 113 14.17 -7.83 4.00
N PHE A 114 13.81 -7.72 5.28
CA PHE A 114 14.77 -7.81 6.36
C PHE A 114 15.11 -9.27 6.65
N ILE A 115 16.41 -9.57 6.75
CA ILE A 115 16.91 -10.90 7.07
C ILE A 115 17.55 -10.84 8.46
N ILE A 116 17.08 -11.69 9.37
CA ILE A 116 17.76 -11.93 10.63
C ILE A 116 18.74 -13.06 10.45
N ARG A 117 19.97 -12.83 10.90
CA ARG A 117 21.01 -13.84 11.07
C ARG A 117 21.41 -13.90 12.54
N ILE A 118 21.45 -15.10 13.10
CA ILE A 118 21.87 -15.35 14.47
C ILE A 118 23.17 -16.16 14.39
N ASN A 119 24.23 -15.59 14.95
CA ASN A 119 25.51 -16.25 15.11
C ASN A 119 25.68 -16.60 16.60
N LYS A 120 26.27 -17.77 16.88
CA LYS A 120 26.62 -18.12 18.26
C LYS A 120 27.94 -17.43 18.58
N HIS A 121 27.94 -16.61 19.63
CA HIS A 121 29.17 -16.04 20.15
C HIS A 121 29.90 -17.15 20.91
N ASP A 122 30.99 -17.65 20.35
CA ASP A 122 31.96 -18.47 21.05
C ASP A 122 33.16 -17.59 21.40
N ASN A 123 33.96 -17.96 22.40
CA ASN A 123 35.16 -17.18 22.79
C ASN A 123 36.28 -17.23 21.74
N ASP A 124 36.11 -18.02 20.69
CA ASP A 124 37.01 -18.15 19.55
C ASP A 124 36.58 -17.18 18.43
N ASP A 125 37.53 -16.63 17.68
CA ASP A 125 37.31 -15.58 16.66
C ASP A 125 36.34 -15.99 15.53
N ASN A 126 35.95 -17.27 15.50
CA ASN A 126 35.03 -17.82 14.53
C ASN A 126 33.63 -17.98 15.17
N CYS A 127 32.73 -17.05 14.89
CA CYS A 127 31.32 -17.11 15.30
C CYS A 127 30.47 -17.84 14.25
N PRO A 128 30.18 -19.15 14.37
CA PRO A 128 29.43 -19.89 13.36
C PRO A 128 27.98 -19.41 13.27
N MET A 129 27.46 -19.40 12.04
CA MET A 129 26.05 -19.10 11.77
C MET A 129 25.17 -20.25 12.24
N VAL A 130 24.20 -19.95 13.10
CA VAL A 130 23.25 -20.95 13.62
C VAL A 130 21.91 -20.86 12.89
N TYR A 131 21.48 -19.64 12.56
CA TYR A 131 20.15 -19.44 12.03
C TYR A 131 20.09 -18.23 11.10
N GLN A 132 19.33 -18.38 10.02
CA GLN A 132 18.98 -17.28 9.14
C GLN A 132 17.51 -17.38 8.74
N LYS A 133 16.79 -16.27 8.82
CA LYS A 133 15.39 -16.20 8.40
C LYS A 133 15.03 -14.83 7.85
N VAL A 134 14.23 -14.84 6.80
CA VAL A 134 13.57 -13.64 6.29
C VAL A 134 12.37 -13.28 7.19
N LEU A 135 12.27 -12.02 7.57
CA LEU A 135 11.19 -11.48 8.40
C LEU A 135 9.98 -11.08 7.54
N SER A 136 9.35 -12.06 6.92
CA SER A 136 8.10 -11.87 6.20
C SER A 136 7.11 -12.97 6.57
N ALA A 137 5.87 -12.56 6.87
CA ALA A 137 4.74 -13.48 7.06
C ALA A 137 3.90 -13.64 5.79
N VAL A 138 4.32 -13.04 4.67
CA VAL A 138 3.60 -13.13 3.40
C VAL A 138 4.04 -14.39 2.64
N PRO A 139 3.11 -15.25 2.18
CA PRO A 139 3.48 -16.39 1.35
C PRO A 139 4.08 -15.89 0.04
N LEU A 140 5.27 -16.39 -0.29
CA LEU A 140 5.95 -16.14 -1.54
C LEU A 140 5.30 -17.00 -2.63
N ASN A 141 4.27 -16.50 -3.31
CA ASN A 141 3.73 -17.19 -4.48
C ASN A 141 4.72 -17.03 -5.66
N ASP A 142 5.25 -18.13 -6.19
CA ASP A 142 6.26 -18.19 -7.27
C ASP A 142 5.77 -17.77 -8.67
N ASN A 143 4.59 -17.15 -8.78
CA ASN A 143 3.90 -17.01 -10.07
C ASN A 143 4.27 -15.75 -10.89
N HIS A 144 5.29 -14.98 -10.51
CA HIS A 144 5.62 -13.72 -11.19
C HIS A 144 6.92 -13.72 -12.03
N ASP A 145 7.63 -14.85 -12.10
CA ASP A 145 8.85 -15.00 -12.92
C ASP A 145 8.55 -15.50 -14.34
N LYS A 146 7.52 -14.93 -15.00
CA LYS A 146 7.29 -15.12 -16.44
C LYS A 146 7.04 -13.77 -17.10
N HIS A 147 8.12 -13.05 -17.36
CA HIS A 147 8.19 -12.01 -18.37
C HIS A 147 9.28 -12.38 -19.37
#